data_AF-D3DB80-F1
#
_entry.id   AF-D3DB80-F1
#
_cell.length_a   1.000
_cell.length_b   1.000
_cell.length_c   1.000
_cell.angle_alpha   90.00
_cell.angle_beta   90.00
_cell.angle_gamma   90.00
#
_symmetry.space_group_name_H-M   'P 1'
#
loop_
_entity.id
_entity.type
_entity.pdbx_description
1 polymer ?
#
loop_
_entity_poly.entity_id
_entity_poly.type
_entity_poly.pdbx_seq_one_letter_code
_entity_poly.pdbx_strand_id
1 'polypeptide(L)'
;MPAEPVSPHVQGAAPPGLDASAGGDGPAGGEGPADAPAASSGLLGLLDRVDDAALPAIGRALNWAQAGLGSVGDRPWAGARRARAAVTARVAVDDAPAAVTGAEPRAARGWAAAGVLEAAFRVLVLGLVVLIVVGAVTTMLRGSDPGGATSGSGSGSGAAGSTVSGSGTADAAADADGAGAAAGPVEPSIVVGPAAGDAAGAYADSTRSELESLSAAAPAADLYAVVSLTAYQTPAELVRTLADYRVTEVFFRVPPDGAETSANVRDPVADVESAFDSAADAAETLAREDTDAVAAQRAHLEAMALRARCGCLYAAVVRAPAARLLELTRRGPVRTVHPAPPGSSPSAVRFVPLDPARS
;
A
#
# COMPACT_ATOMS: atom_id res chain seq x y z
N MET A 1 -50.21 32.32 -12.63
CA MET A 1 -50.49 31.45 -13.79
C MET A 1 -49.27 30.60 -14.06
N PRO A 2 -49.16 29.39 -13.50
CA PRO A 2 -48.10 28.47 -13.85
C PRO A 2 -48.54 27.62 -15.05
N ALA A 3 -47.69 27.55 -16.08
CA ALA A 3 -47.85 26.66 -17.22
C ALA A 3 -47.16 25.33 -16.93
N GLU A 4 -47.92 24.24 -17.02
CA GLU A 4 -47.44 22.86 -16.97
C GLU A 4 -46.66 22.50 -18.26
N PRO A 5 -45.53 21.77 -18.16
CA PRO A 5 -44.95 21.10 -19.32
C PRO A 5 -45.50 19.67 -19.47
N VAL A 6 -46.08 19.45 -20.65
CA VAL A 6 -46.56 18.16 -21.19
C VAL A 6 -45.38 17.22 -21.46
N SER A 7 -45.41 16.01 -20.89
CA SER A 7 -44.48 14.93 -21.21
C SER A 7 -45.05 14.03 -22.32
N PRO A 8 -44.30 13.74 -23.41
CA PRO A 8 -44.74 12.78 -24.41
C PRO A 8 -44.42 11.34 -24.01
N HIS A 9 -45.44 10.48 -24.12
CA HIS A 9 -45.36 9.03 -24.10
C HIS A 9 -44.43 8.53 -25.23
N VAL A 10 -43.43 7.71 -24.86
CA VAL A 10 -42.70 6.85 -25.80
C VAL A 10 -43.27 5.44 -25.68
N GLN A 11 -43.92 4.99 -26.76
CA GLN A 11 -44.45 3.64 -26.93
C GLN A 11 -43.32 2.65 -27.22
N GLY A 12 -43.44 1.46 -26.65
CA GLY A 12 -42.48 0.38 -26.74
C GLY A 12 -42.41 -0.27 -28.13
N ALA A 13 -41.20 -0.71 -28.47
CA ALA A 13 -40.93 -1.61 -29.58
C ALA A 13 -40.44 -2.95 -28.99
N ALA A 14 -41.17 -4.02 -29.29
CA ALA A 14 -40.81 -5.40 -28.98
C ALA A 14 -39.71 -5.89 -29.93
N PRO A 15 -38.75 -6.72 -29.46
CA PRO A 15 -37.82 -7.41 -30.36
C PRO A 15 -38.47 -8.66 -30.99
N PRO A 16 -38.18 -8.97 -32.27
CA PRO A 16 -38.60 -10.22 -32.90
C PRO A 16 -37.75 -11.41 -32.45
N GLY A 17 -38.38 -12.58 -32.47
CA GLY A 17 -37.85 -13.86 -32.02
C GLY A 17 -36.62 -14.35 -32.80
N LEU A 18 -35.82 -15.14 -32.09
CA LEU A 18 -34.75 -15.96 -32.65
C LEU A 18 -35.24 -17.40 -32.72
N ASP A 19 -35.40 -17.85 -33.96
CA ASP A 19 -35.67 -19.23 -34.31
C ASP A 19 -34.43 -20.12 -34.11
N ALA A 20 -34.74 -21.40 -33.91
CA ALA A 20 -33.87 -22.53 -33.68
C ALA A 20 -32.79 -22.76 -34.75
N SER A 21 -31.66 -23.32 -34.32
CA SER A 21 -30.91 -24.28 -35.14
C SER A 21 -30.30 -25.36 -34.27
N ALA A 22 -30.79 -26.57 -34.53
CA ALA A 22 -30.34 -27.85 -34.04
C ALA A 22 -29.25 -28.42 -34.97
N GLY A 23 -28.47 -29.35 -34.44
CA GLY A 23 -27.90 -30.45 -35.24
C GLY A 23 -26.38 -30.48 -35.30
N GLY A 24 -25.80 -31.55 -34.74
CA GLY A 24 -24.38 -31.86 -34.89
C GLY A 24 -23.86 -33.04 -34.09
N ASP A 25 -24.58 -34.17 -34.09
CA ASP A 25 -24.05 -35.48 -33.69
C ASP A 25 -23.00 -35.98 -34.71
N GLY A 26 -21.89 -36.55 -34.22
CA GLY A 26 -20.92 -37.28 -35.05
C GLY A 26 -19.78 -37.92 -34.25
N PRO A 27 -19.21 -39.07 -34.69
CA PRO A 27 -19.13 -40.25 -33.83
C PRO A 27 -17.73 -40.73 -33.44
N ALA A 28 -17.77 -41.75 -32.58
CA ALA A 28 -16.74 -42.67 -32.11
C ALA A 28 -15.68 -43.17 -33.12
N GLY A 29 -14.53 -43.56 -32.58
CA GLY A 29 -13.69 -44.63 -33.14
C GLY A 29 -12.18 -44.43 -32.96
N GLY A 30 -11.52 -45.28 -32.19
CA GLY A 30 -10.06 -45.36 -32.15
C GLY A 30 -9.47 -46.15 -30.97
N GLU A 31 -9.56 -47.47 -31.04
CA GLU A 31 -8.89 -48.43 -30.14
C GLU A 31 -7.41 -48.66 -30.50
N GLY A 32 -6.54 -48.60 -29.48
CA GLY A 32 -5.31 -49.41 -29.27
C GLY A 32 -4.00 -49.06 -30.05
N PRO A 33 -2.81 -49.58 -29.63
CA PRO A 33 -2.50 -50.48 -28.50
C PRO A 33 -1.25 -50.11 -27.64
N ALA A 34 -1.20 -50.74 -26.46
CA ALA A 34 -0.08 -51.38 -25.73
C ALA A 34 1.32 -50.72 -25.54
N ASP A 35 1.63 -50.49 -24.26
CA ASP A 35 2.80 -50.94 -23.48
C ASP A 35 4.26 -50.62 -23.90
N ALA A 36 4.90 -49.76 -23.10
CA ALA A 36 6.24 -50.01 -22.52
C ALA A 36 6.46 -49.16 -21.24
N PRO A 37 7.02 -49.71 -20.15
CA PRO A 37 7.14 -49.02 -18.86
C PRO A 37 8.41 -48.16 -18.78
N ALA A 38 8.24 -46.84 -18.62
CA ALA A 38 9.31 -45.92 -18.23
C ALA A 38 9.38 -45.81 -16.70
N ALA A 39 10.33 -46.53 -16.11
CA ALA A 39 10.67 -46.44 -14.69
C ALA A 39 11.59 -45.23 -14.44
N SER A 40 11.02 -44.02 -14.34
CA SER A 40 11.72 -42.85 -13.77
C SER A 40 10.81 -41.72 -13.26
N SER A 41 9.51 -41.98 -13.04
CA SER A 41 8.52 -40.93 -12.66
C SER A 41 8.20 -40.85 -11.16
N GLY A 42 8.89 -41.62 -10.31
CA GLY A 42 8.54 -41.74 -8.89
C GLY A 42 8.86 -40.52 -8.03
N LEU A 43 9.80 -39.67 -8.45
CA LEU A 43 10.32 -38.58 -7.59
C LEU A 43 9.76 -37.20 -7.97
N LEU A 44 9.44 -36.95 -9.24
CA LEU A 44 8.81 -35.70 -9.69
C LEU A 44 7.30 -35.66 -9.40
N GLY A 45 6.58 -36.77 -9.53
CA GLY A 45 5.14 -36.82 -9.19
C GLY A 45 4.85 -36.75 -7.68
N LEU A 46 5.87 -36.95 -6.83
CA LEU A 46 5.76 -36.78 -5.39
C LEU A 46 6.03 -35.32 -4.98
N LEU A 47 6.82 -34.58 -5.76
CA LEU A 47 7.00 -33.14 -5.58
C LEU A 47 5.76 -32.35 -6.03
N ASP A 48 5.15 -32.67 -7.17
CA ASP A 48 3.88 -32.07 -7.62
C ASP A 48 2.74 -32.29 -6.60
N ARG A 49 2.67 -33.51 -6.02
CA ARG A 49 1.64 -33.83 -5.03
C ARG A 49 1.86 -33.15 -3.67
N VAL A 50 3.10 -32.79 -3.35
CA VAL A 50 3.43 -32.05 -2.12
C VAL A 50 3.20 -30.54 -2.33
N ASP A 51 3.45 -30.00 -3.53
CA ASP A 51 3.15 -28.62 -3.87
C ASP A 51 1.64 -28.34 -3.90
N ASP A 52 0.84 -29.21 -4.54
CA ASP A 52 -0.62 -29.05 -4.61
C ASP A 52 -1.32 -29.20 -3.24
N ALA A 53 -0.71 -29.91 -2.29
CA ALA A 53 -1.27 -30.11 -0.94
C ALA A 53 -0.83 -29.03 0.06
N ALA A 54 0.35 -28.42 -0.11
CA ALA A 54 0.91 -27.47 0.84
C ALA A 54 0.57 -26.00 0.52
N LEU A 55 0.44 -25.64 -0.76
CA LEU A 55 0.16 -24.27 -1.20
C LEU A 55 -1.19 -23.71 -0.71
N PRO A 56 -2.31 -24.49 -0.65
CA PRO A 56 -3.57 -23.98 -0.12
C PRO A 56 -3.53 -23.76 1.39
N ALA A 57 -2.70 -24.49 2.13
CA ALA A 57 -2.59 -24.35 3.59
C ALA A 57 -1.78 -23.12 3.99
N ILE A 58 -0.69 -22.83 3.26
CA ILE A 58 0.16 -21.66 3.50
C ILE A 58 -0.57 -20.37 3.06
N GLY A 59 -1.31 -20.42 1.94
CA GLY A 59 -2.18 -19.31 1.52
C GLY A 59 -3.27 -18.99 2.54
N ARG A 60 -3.88 -20.02 3.17
CA ARG A 60 -4.87 -19.84 4.24
C ARG A 60 -4.26 -19.28 5.53
N ALA A 61 -3.04 -19.68 5.88
CA ALA A 61 -2.33 -19.16 7.06
C ALA A 61 -1.94 -17.68 6.91
N LEU A 62 -1.50 -17.25 5.71
CA LEU A 62 -1.19 -15.84 5.44
C LEU A 62 -2.44 -14.96 5.40
N ASN A 63 -3.54 -15.45 4.83
CA ASN A 63 -4.80 -14.70 4.79
C ASN A 63 -5.41 -14.54 6.20
N TRP A 64 -5.31 -15.57 7.07
CA TRP A 64 -5.70 -15.47 8.47
C TRP A 64 -4.83 -14.50 9.29
N ALA A 65 -3.52 -14.45 9.02
CA ALA A 65 -2.61 -13.52 9.69
C ALA A 65 -2.91 -12.06 9.30
N GLN A 66 -3.26 -11.81 8.04
CA GLN A 66 -3.65 -10.48 7.57
C GLN A 66 -5.03 -10.04 8.10
N ALA A 67 -5.99 -10.96 8.20
CA ALA A 67 -7.31 -10.68 8.78
C ALA A 67 -7.26 -10.46 10.31
N GLY A 68 -6.35 -11.14 11.03
CA GLY A 68 -6.20 -11.01 12.48
C GLY A 68 -5.57 -9.69 12.94
N LEU A 69 -4.63 -9.15 12.16
CA LEU A 69 -3.92 -7.90 12.49
C LEU A 69 -4.78 -6.63 12.36
N GLY A 70 -5.94 -6.70 11.68
CA GLY A 70 -6.88 -5.59 11.56
C GLY A 70 -7.77 -5.34 12.79
N SER A 71 -7.75 -6.22 13.81
CA SER A 71 -8.75 -6.17 14.90
C SER A 71 -8.19 -5.95 16.32
N VAL A 72 -6.87 -5.85 16.51
CA VAL A 72 -6.24 -5.64 17.84
C VAL A 72 -5.81 -4.17 18.04
N GLY A 73 -6.48 -3.24 17.36
CA GLY A 73 -6.10 -1.83 17.32
C GLY A 73 -6.98 -0.87 18.12
N ASP A 74 -7.91 -1.33 18.95
CA ASP A 74 -8.77 -0.44 19.73
C ASP A 74 -8.71 -0.72 21.24
N ARG A 75 -7.93 0.14 21.94
CA ARG A 75 -7.79 0.41 23.40
C ARG A 75 -6.31 0.26 23.81
N PRO A 76 -5.62 1.32 24.34
CA PRO A 76 -6.16 2.37 25.22
C PRO A 76 -5.61 3.79 24.93
N TRP A 77 -6.41 4.67 24.33
CA TRP A 77 -6.10 6.12 24.23
C TRP A 77 -7.02 7.03 25.06
N ALA A 78 -7.77 6.45 26.00
CA ALA A 78 -8.65 7.19 26.91
C ALA A 78 -7.88 7.91 28.06
N GLY A 79 -6.60 7.61 28.27
CA GLY A 79 -5.76 8.24 29.31
C GLY A 79 -5.14 9.59 28.89
N ALA A 80 -4.84 9.76 27.60
CA ALA A 80 -4.05 10.90 27.12
C ALA A 80 -4.83 12.24 27.06
N ARG A 81 -6.17 12.22 27.12
CA ARG A 81 -6.98 13.45 27.04
C ARG A 81 -7.15 14.19 28.36
N ARG A 82 -6.94 13.54 29.52
CA ARG A 82 -7.02 14.22 30.83
C ARG A 82 -5.79 15.07 31.16
N ALA A 83 -4.64 14.81 30.55
CA ALA A 83 -3.43 15.59 30.78
C ALA A 83 -3.44 16.98 30.09
N ARG A 84 -4.17 17.15 28.98
CA ARG A 84 -4.23 18.42 28.24
C ARG A 84 -5.14 19.47 28.85
N ALA A 85 -6.20 19.07 29.56
CA ALA A 85 -7.10 20.01 30.25
C ALA A 85 -6.49 20.65 31.51
N ALA A 86 -5.49 20.01 32.13
CA ALA A 86 -4.81 20.55 33.31
C ALA A 86 -3.76 21.63 32.96
N VAL A 87 -3.25 21.64 31.72
CA VAL A 87 -2.20 22.58 31.30
C VAL A 87 -2.79 23.91 30.82
N THR A 88 -3.97 23.91 30.21
CA THR A 88 -4.64 25.16 29.81
C THR A 88 -5.26 25.93 30.99
N ALA A 89 -5.57 25.26 32.09
CA ALA A 89 -6.09 25.91 33.30
C ALA A 89 -5.03 26.75 34.07
N ARG A 90 -3.73 26.57 33.79
CA ARG A 90 -2.64 27.30 34.47
C ARG A 90 -2.17 28.57 33.77
N VAL A 91 -2.72 28.89 32.59
CA VAL A 91 -2.33 30.10 31.82
C VAL A 91 -3.41 31.20 31.89
N ALA A 92 -4.51 30.96 32.60
CA ALA A 92 -5.63 31.91 32.73
C ALA A 92 -5.76 32.54 34.14
N VAL A 93 -4.64 32.79 34.83
CA VAL A 93 -4.60 33.56 36.09
C VAL A 93 -3.49 34.59 36.00
N ASP A 94 -3.73 35.64 35.23
CA ASP A 94 -3.15 36.98 35.42
C ASP A 94 -3.81 37.91 34.39
N ASP A 95 -5.02 38.38 34.72
CA ASP A 95 -5.56 39.64 34.21
C ASP A 95 -6.81 40.01 35.02
N ALA A 96 -6.60 40.82 36.05
CA ALA A 96 -7.66 41.53 36.76
C ALA A 96 -7.57 43.03 36.42
N PRO A 97 -8.68 43.72 36.12
CA PRO A 97 -8.66 45.06 35.58
C PRO A 97 -8.54 46.13 36.67
N ALA A 98 -7.55 47.02 36.53
CA ALA A 98 -7.55 48.31 37.20
C ALA A 98 -8.21 49.36 36.30
N ALA A 99 -9.30 49.96 36.80
CA ALA A 99 -9.96 51.09 36.20
C ALA A 99 -9.06 52.33 36.24
N VAL A 100 -8.74 52.90 35.07
CA VAL A 100 -8.26 54.29 34.93
C VAL A 100 -8.83 54.89 33.65
N THR A 101 -9.41 56.06 33.81
CA THR A 101 -10.00 56.94 32.80
C THR A 101 -8.96 57.57 31.88
N GLY A 102 -9.29 57.66 30.59
CA GLY A 102 -8.95 58.83 29.77
C GLY A 102 -7.80 58.69 28.78
N ALA A 103 -8.04 59.30 27.60
CA ALA A 103 -7.12 59.64 26.52
C ALA A 103 -6.76 58.56 25.49
N GLU A 104 -7.24 58.78 24.26
CA GLU A 104 -6.69 58.20 23.04
C GLU A 104 -5.19 58.49 22.93
N PRO A 105 -4.41 57.52 22.43
CA PRO A 105 -3.52 57.85 21.33
C PRO A 105 -3.56 56.81 20.22
N ARG A 106 -3.51 57.31 18.98
CA ARG A 106 -3.10 56.56 17.79
C ARG A 106 -1.71 55.97 18.03
N ALA A 107 -1.53 54.66 17.88
CA ALA A 107 -0.22 54.05 17.72
C ALA A 107 -0.29 52.78 16.86
N ALA A 108 0.26 52.90 15.66
CA ALA A 108 0.71 51.79 14.85
C ALA A 108 1.94 51.09 15.48
N ARG A 109 2.15 49.83 15.08
CA ARG A 109 3.27 48.91 15.37
C ARG A 109 3.03 47.90 16.49
N GLY A 110 2.91 46.63 16.08
CA GLY A 110 3.08 45.50 16.99
C GLY A 110 2.88 44.11 16.38
N TRP A 111 3.07 43.89 15.06
CA TRP A 111 2.85 42.57 14.42
C TRP A 111 4.14 41.92 13.89
N ALA A 112 5.25 42.05 14.63
CA ALA A 112 6.54 41.48 14.20
C ALA A 112 7.20 40.55 15.24
N ALA A 113 6.60 40.36 16.42
CA ALA A 113 7.21 39.54 17.47
C ALA A 113 6.79 38.05 17.46
N ALA A 114 5.66 37.70 16.83
CA ALA A 114 5.16 36.33 16.83
C ALA A 114 5.91 35.39 15.87
N GLY A 115 6.43 35.89 14.75
CA GLY A 115 7.11 35.05 13.75
C GLY A 115 8.51 34.59 14.16
N VAL A 116 9.20 35.35 15.02
CA VAL A 116 10.59 35.05 15.40
C VAL A 116 10.66 33.85 16.34
N LEU A 117 9.66 33.67 17.21
CA LEU A 117 9.63 32.54 18.15
C LEU A 117 9.41 31.20 17.42
N GLU A 118 8.58 31.19 16.38
CA GLU A 118 8.31 29.98 15.61
C GLU A 118 9.52 29.56 14.75
N ALA A 119 10.24 30.53 14.19
CA ALA A 119 11.50 30.26 13.49
C ALA A 119 12.57 29.69 14.43
N ALA A 120 12.70 30.24 15.65
CA ALA A 120 13.64 29.75 16.65
C ALA A 120 13.30 28.30 17.08
N PHE A 121 12.01 27.98 17.23
CA PHE A 121 11.59 26.62 17.58
C PHE A 121 11.91 25.61 16.47
N ARG A 122 11.67 25.95 15.19
CA ARG A 122 12.01 25.06 14.06
C ARG A 122 13.51 24.78 13.98
N VAL A 123 14.36 25.79 14.20
CA VAL A 123 15.82 25.60 14.22
C VAL A 123 16.26 24.70 15.37
N LEU A 124 15.65 24.83 16.54
CA LEU A 124 15.96 23.99 17.71
C LEU A 124 15.57 22.52 17.48
N VAL A 125 14.39 22.28 16.89
CA VAL A 125 13.93 20.93 16.55
C VAL A 125 14.83 20.28 15.50
N LEU A 126 15.21 21.01 14.45
CA LEU A 126 16.15 20.50 13.44
C LEU A 126 17.52 20.17 14.06
N GLY A 127 18.03 21.02 14.95
CA GLY A 127 19.28 20.76 15.67
C GLY A 127 19.21 19.50 16.54
N LEU A 128 18.10 19.26 17.23
CA LEU A 128 17.89 18.06 18.04
C LEU A 128 17.86 16.78 17.18
N VAL A 129 17.15 16.81 16.04
CA VAL A 129 17.05 15.66 15.13
C VAL A 129 18.44 15.30 14.58
N VAL A 130 19.22 16.29 14.14
CA VAL A 130 20.60 16.07 13.69
C VAL A 130 21.45 15.44 14.80
N LEU A 131 21.30 15.90 16.04
CA LEU A 131 22.06 15.38 17.18
C LEU A 131 21.72 13.90 17.50
N ILE A 132 20.43 13.52 17.40
CA ILE A 132 19.99 12.13 17.57
C ILE A 132 20.55 11.24 16.46
N VAL A 133 20.49 11.67 15.20
CA VAL A 133 21.00 10.91 14.06
C VAL A 133 22.51 10.69 14.17
N VAL A 134 23.29 11.73 14.51
CA VAL A 134 24.74 11.62 14.72
C VAL A 134 25.05 10.70 15.91
N GLY A 135 24.25 10.73 16.98
CA GLY A 135 24.36 9.81 18.11
C GLY A 135 24.20 8.34 17.69
N ALA A 136 23.18 8.03 16.89
CA ALA A 136 22.94 6.67 16.40
C ALA A 136 24.03 6.16 15.44
N VAL A 137 24.54 7.04 14.58
CA VAL A 137 25.64 6.68 13.65
C VAL A 137 26.95 6.44 14.40
N THR A 138 27.23 7.23 15.45
CA THR A 138 28.45 7.04 16.25
C THR A 138 28.42 5.79 17.14
N THR A 139 27.25 5.31 17.57
CA THR A 139 27.13 4.03 18.30
C THR A 139 27.24 2.83 17.36
N MET A 140 26.81 2.93 16.11
CA MET A 140 27.01 1.87 15.12
C MET A 140 28.46 1.79 14.61
N LEU A 141 29.17 2.92 14.54
CA LEU A 141 30.59 2.94 14.15
C LEU A 141 31.54 2.54 15.30
N ARG A 142 31.11 2.66 16.56
CA ARG A 142 31.83 2.09 17.71
C ARG A 142 31.35 0.67 17.96
N GLY A 143 31.88 -0.22 17.12
CA GLY A 143 31.67 -1.66 17.19
C GLY A 143 31.71 -2.20 18.61
N SER A 144 30.76 -3.09 18.87
CA SER A 144 30.65 -3.88 20.09
C SER A 144 31.79 -4.90 20.13
N ASP A 145 32.86 -4.58 20.85
CA ASP A 145 33.82 -5.55 21.36
C ASP A 145 33.40 -5.95 22.79
N PRO A 146 32.66 -7.06 23.01
CA PRO A 146 32.54 -7.66 24.33
C PRO A 146 33.82 -8.46 24.63
N GLY A 147 34.88 -7.74 25.01
CA GLY A 147 36.13 -8.32 25.51
C GLY A 147 36.03 -8.69 27.00
N GLY A 148 36.12 -9.99 27.28
CA GLY A 148 36.99 -10.55 28.33
C GLY A 148 36.65 -10.28 29.80
N ALA A 149 35.98 -11.24 30.45
CA ALA A 149 36.17 -11.50 31.87
C ALA A 149 36.55 -12.98 32.08
N THR A 150 37.83 -13.19 32.39
CA THR A 150 38.45 -14.45 32.82
C THR A 150 38.18 -14.72 34.30
N SER A 151 37.77 -15.94 34.66
CA SER A 151 38.00 -16.70 35.93
C SER A 151 37.01 -17.89 35.96
N GLY A 152 37.32 -19.16 36.22
CA GLY A 152 38.55 -19.83 36.57
C GLY A 152 38.31 -21.35 36.73
N SER A 153 39.41 -22.11 36.72
CA SER A 153 39.69 -23.40 37.38
C SER A 153 38.65 -24.53 37.39
N GLY A 154 38.97 -25.63 36.69
CA GLY A 154 38.32 -26.94 36.89
C GLY A 154 39.09 -28.08 36.22
N SER A 155 39.98 -28.73 36.98
CA SER A 155 40.72 -29.95 36.61
C SER A 155 39.80 -31.13 36.26
N GLY A 156 40.14 -31.88 35.21
CA GLY A 156 39.50 -33.15 34.87
C GLY A 156 40.30 -33.94 33.85
N SER A 157 41.10 -34.88 34.34
CA SER A 157 41.90 -35.88 33.62
C SER A 157 41.05 -36.95 32.92
N GLY A 158 41.43 -37.39 31.71
CA GLY A 158 40.81 -38.57 31.10
C GLY A 158 41.20 -38.90 29.64
N ALA A 159 42.37 -39.52 29.49
CA ALA A 159 42.77 -40.55 28.52
C ALA A 159 42.18 -40.65 27.07
N ALA A 160 43.14 -40.66 26.13
CA ALA A 160 43.33 -41.60 25.00
C ALA A 160 42.43 -41.52 23.75
N GLY A 161 43.06 -41.31 22.59
CA GLY A 161 42.55 -41.86 21.33
C GLY A 161 42.95 -41.16 20.03
N SER A 162 44.06 -41.59 19.45
CA SER A 162 44.37 -41.64 18.01
C SER A 162 44.43 -40.37 17.15
N THR A 163 45.68 -40.08 16.79
CA THR A 163 46.19 -39.46 15.56
C THR A 163 45.66 -40.09 14.26
N VAL A 164 45.30 -39.26 13.27
CA VAL A 164 45.71 -39.45 11.87
C VAL A 164 46.03 -38.08 11.27
N SER A 165 47.32 -37.88 10.98
CA SER A 165 47.84 -36.85 10.08
C SER A 165 47.53 -37.23 8.63
N GLY A 166 46.97 -36.29 7.87
CA GLY A 166 46.88 -36.37 6.41
C GLY A 166 47.31 -35.04 5.83
N SER A 167 48.59 -34.90 5.55
CA SER A 167 49.19 -33.79 4.81
C SER A 167 48.97 -34.00 3.31
N GLY A 168 48.12 -33.16 2.71
CA GLY A 168 47.95 -33.05 1.27
C GLY A 168 47.99 -31.57 0.88
N THR A 169 49.15 -31.11 0.44
CA THR A 169 49.35 -29.81 -0.21
C THR A 169 49.02 -29.93 -1.70
N ALA A 170 48.17 -29.02 -2.21
CA ALA A 170 48.41 -28.16 -3.38
C ALA A 170 47.12 -27.84 -4.15
N ASP A 171 47.06 -26.58 -4.58
CA ASP A 171 46.36 -26.04 -5.76
C ASP A 171 44.90 -25.56 -5.65
N ALA A 172 44.81 -24.23 -5.52
CA ALA A 172 44.00 -23.31 -6.33
C ALA A 172 42.47 -23.51 -6.40
N ALA A 173 41.76 -22.74 -5.57
CA ALA A 173 40.59 -21.98 -6.00
C ALA A 173 40.39 -20.81 -5.03
N ALA A 174 40.18 -19.62 -5.58
CA ALA A 174 39.88 -18.43 -4.80
C ALA A 174 38.46 -18.56 -4.22
N ASP A 175 38.36 -18.82 -2.92
CA ASP A 175 37.10 -18.78 -2.17
C ASP A 175 36.60 -17.33 -2.09
N ALA A 176 35.74 -16.97 -3.04
CA ALA A 176 34.90 -15.78 -2.98
C ALA A 176 33.52 -16.16 -2.40
N ASP A 177 33.49 -16.79 -1.23
CA ASP A 177 32.27 -17.02 -0.46
C ASP A 177 31.89 -15.76 0.33
N GLY A 178 31.59 -14.70 -0.41
CA GLY A 178 30.82 -13.56 0.07
C GLY A 178 29.35 -13.83 -0.14
N ALA A 179 28.80 -14.85 0.54
CA ALA A 179 27.36 -15.09 0.59
C ALA A 179 26.69 -13.90 1.29
N GLY A 180 26.34 -12.88 0.50
CA GLY A 180 25.58 -11.73 0.95
C GLY A 180 24.29 -12.26 1.57
N ALA A 181 24.20 -12.12 2.89
CA ALA A 181 23.00 -12.44 3.64
C ALA A 181 21.83 -11.74 2.94
N ALA A 182 20.92 -12.55 2.37
CA ALA A 182 19.73 -12.06 1.70
C ALA A 182 19.04 -11.10 2.65
N ALA A 183 19.05 -9.81 2.31
CA ALA A 183 18.38 -8.80 3.09
C ALA A 183 16.93 -9.24 3.24
N GLY A 184 16.49 -9.43 4.49
CA GLY A 184 15.12 -9.86 4.77
C GLY A 184 14.10 -8.88 4.19
N PRO A 185 12.81 -9.27 4.14
CA PRO A 185 11.74 -8.40 3.66
C PRO A 185 11.84 -7.01 4.33
N VAL A 186 12.09 -5.98 3.52
CA VAL A 186 12.17 -4.60 4.01
C VAL A 186 10.75 -4.12 4.27
N GLU A 187 10.38 -3.91 5.54
CA GLU A 187 9.09 -3.32 5.86
C GLU A 187 9.04 -1.86 5.38
N PRO A 188 7.93 -1.43 4.72
CA PRO A 188 7.79 -0.06 4.28
C PRO A 188 7.73 0.88 5.48
N SER A 189 8.65 1.83 5.53
CA SER A 189 8.79 2.77 6.66
C SER A 189 8.02 4.08 6.46
N ILE A 190 7.55 4.33 5.24
CA ILE A 190 6.87 5.58 4.85
C ILE A 190 5.45 5.25 4.40
N VAL A 191 4.46 5.94 4.96
CA VAL A 191 3.05 5.83 4.52
C VAL A 191 2.68 7.09 3.74
N VAL A 192 2.15 6.91 2.53
CA VAL A 192 1.68 8.01 1.67
C VAL A 192 0.19 7.81 1.42
N GLY A 193 -0.63 8.63 2.08
CA GLY A 193 -2.08 8.49 2.07
C GLY A 193 -2.74 9.23 3.22
N PRO A 194 -4.09 9.28 3.29
CA PRO A 194 -4.78 9.84 4.43
C PRO A 194 -4.57 8.96 5.67
N ALA A 195 -4.39 9.59 6.84
CA ALA A 195 -4.40 8.84 8.09
C ALA A 195 -5.81 8.38 8.43
N ALA A 196 -5.90 7.36 9.30
CA ALA A 196 -7.17 6.91 9.84
C ALA A 196 -7.88 8.08 10.55
N GLY A 197 -9.10 8.39 10.13
CA GLY A 197 -9.91 9.48 10.69
C GLY A 197 -9.73 10.85 10.02
N ASP A 198 -8.81 11.03 9.07
CA ASP A 198 -8.66 12.32 8.37
C ASP A 198 -9.90 12.69 7.55
N ALA A 199 -10.29 13.96 7.57
CA ALA A 199 -11.33 14.48 6.70
C ALA A 199 -10.81 14.58 5.26
N ALA A 200 -11.56 14.04 4.30
CA ALA A 200 -11.10 13.90 2.92
C ALA A 200 -10.74 15.24 2.26
N GLY A 201 -11.54 16.28 2.50
CA GLY A 201 -11.29 17.64 1.99
C GLY A 201 -10.01 18.27 2.54
N ALA A 202 -9.80 18.20 3.87
CA ALA A 202 -8.61 18.76 4.51
C ALA A 202 -7.32 18.06 4.04
N TYR A 203 -7.39 16.74 3.87
CA TYR A 203 -6.29 15.96 3.30
C TYR A 203 -6.00 16.36 1.83
N ALA A 204 -7.04 16.55 1.01
CA ALA A 204 -6.89 17.00 -0.37
C ALA A 204 -6.23 18.38 -0.48
N ASP A 205 -6.58 19.32 0.39
CA ASP A 205 -6.01 20.67 0.38
C ASP A 205 -4.57 20.70 0.89
N SER A 206 -4.26 19.90 1.91
CA SER A 206 -2.90 19.75 2.43
C SER A 206 -1.96 19.16 1.37
N THR A 207 -2.35 18.06 0.73
CA THR A 207 -1.53 17.38 -0.29
C THR A 207 -1.32 18.24 -1.54
N ARG A 208 -2.32 19.03 -1.94
CA ARG A 208 -2.17 20.02 -3.02
C ARG A 208 -1.13 21.08 -2.66
N SER A 209 -1.22 21.65 -1.46
CA SER A 209 -0.28 22.69 -1.00
C SER A 209 1.16 22.16 -0.93
N GLU A 210 1.33 20.91 -0.49
CA GLU A 210 2.63 20.23 -0.48
C GLU A 210 3.18 20.03 -1.91
N LEU A 211 2.35 19.53 -2.83
CA LEU A 211 2.76 19.33 -4.22
C LEU A 211 3.10 20.65 -4.93
N GLU A 212 2.36 21.73 -4.66
CA GLU A 212 2.68 23.08 -5.17
C GLU A 212 4.04 23.57 -4.67
N SER A 213 4.31 23.40 -3.37
CA SER A 213 5.60 23.74 -2.76
C SER A 213 6.76 22.93 -3.36
N LEU A 214 6.58 21.61 -3.49
CA LEU A 214 7.56 20.72 -4.11
C LEU A 214 7.80 21.05 -5.59
N SER A 215 6.74 21.32 -6.35
CA SER A 215 6.85 21.69 -7.76
C SER A 215 7.54 23.05 -7.95
N ALA A 216 7.36 24.00 -7.02
CA ALA A 216 8.06 25.28 -7.08
C ALA A 216 9.56 25.13 -6.75
N ALA A 217 9.90 24.29 -5.78
CA ALA A 217 11.28 24.07 -5.35
C ALA A 217 12.08 23.19 -6.33
N ALA A 218 11.46 22.14 -6.88
CA ALA A 218 12.14 21.15 -7.73
C ALA A 218 11.19 20.62 -8.82
N PRO A 219 10.87 21.43 -9.86
CA PRO A 219 9.86 21.07 -10.86
C PRO A 219 10.18 19.80 -11.66
N ALA A 220 11.47 19.50 -11.82
CA ALA A 220 11.97 18.33 -12.54
C ALA A 220 12.23 17.11 -11.63
N ALA A 221 11.99 17.22 -10.32
CA ALA A 221 12.13 16.07 -9.43
C ALA A 221 11.12 15.00 -9.81
N ASP A 222 11.62 13.81 -10.11
CA ASP A 222 10.80 12.68 -10.51
C ASP A 222 10.35 11.91 -9.26
N LEU A 223 9.03 11.87 -9.05
CA LEU A 223 8.41 11.42 -7.81
C LEU A 223 7.43 10.29 -8.09
N TYR A 224 7.29 9.38 -7.13
CA TYR A 224 6.13 8.52 -7.03
C TYR A 224 4.99 9.29 -6.37
N ALA A 225 3.76 9.11 -6.83
CA ALA A 225 2.59 9.71 -6.21
C ALA A 225 1.40 8.78 -6.30
N VAL A 226 0.62 8.68 -5.22
CA VAL A 226 -0.71 8.06 -5.26
C VAL A 226 -1.72 9.08 -5.78
N VAL A 227 -2.44 8.70 -6.81
CA VAL A 227 -3.49 9.47 -7.47
C VAL A 227 -4.82 8.85 -7.08
N SER A 228 -5.61 9.56 -6.27
CA SER A 228 -6.96 9.11 -5.90
C SER A 228 -7.97 9.75 -6.83
N LEU A 229 -8.92 8.96 -7.33
CA LEU A 229 -9.91 9.39 -8.31
C LEU A 229 -11.16 9.94 -7.61
N THR A 230 -11.94 10.74 -8.33
CA THR A 230 -13.21 11.29 -7.82
C THR A 230 -14.35 10.28 -7.81
N ALA A 231 -14.25 9.26 -8.66
CA ALA A 231 -15.20 8.16 -8.79
C ALA A 231 -14.47 6.89 -9.23
N TYR A 232 -15.14 5.75 -9.08
CA TYR A 232 -14.66 4.49 -9.63
C TYR A 232 -14.67 4.51 -11.16
N GLN A 233 -13.62 3.99 -11.79
CA GLN A 233 -13.41 3.98 -13.24
C GLN A 233 -13.19 2.56 -13.76
N THR A 234 -13.53 2.36 -15.04
CA THR A 234 -13.20 1.14 -15.78
C THR A 234 -11.71 1.12 -16.16
N PRO A 235 -11.13 -0.06 -16.48
CA PRO A 235 -9.75 -0.15 -16.97
C PRO A 235 -9.46 0.79 -18.15
N ALA A 236 -10.36 0.85 -19.14
CA ALA A 236 -10.19 1.69 -20.32
C ALA A 236 -10.20 3.20 -19.99
N GLU A 237 -11.04 3.63 -19.05
CA GLU A 237 -11.10 5.02 -18.61
C GLU A 237 -9.85 5.44 -17.85
N LEU A 238 -9.33 4.55 -16.98
CA LEU A 238 -8.10 4.80 -16.24
C LEU A 238 -6.92 4.95 -17.18
N VAL A 239 -6.73 4.01 -18.12
CA VAL A 239 -5.65 4.04 -19.11
C VAL A 239 -5.71 5.32 -19.93
N ARG A 240 -6.90 5.72 -20.38
CA ARG A 240 -7.10 6.99 -21.11
C ARG A 240 -6.77 8.21 -20.24
N THR A 241 -7.16 8.20 -18.98
CA THR A 241 -6.91 9.31 -18.04
C THR A 241 -5.43 9.46 -17.69
N LEU A 242 -4.68 8.35 -17.63
CA LEU A 242 -3.28 8.30 -17.20
C LEU A 242 -2.29 7.98 -18.34
N ALA A 243 -2.71 8.05 -19.60
CA ALA A 243 -1.90 7.66 -20.76
C ALA A 243 -0.52 8.34 -20.84
N ASP A 244 -0.40 9.57 -20.34
CA ASP A 244 0.85 10.35 -20.34
C ASP A 244 1.72 10.12 -19.09
N TYR A 245 1.34 9.20 -18.23
CA TYR A 245 1.98 8.94 -16.93
C TYR A 245 2.41 7.48 -16.82
N ARG A 246 3.56 7.25 -16.20
CA ARG A 246 4.02 5.89 -15.93
C ARG A 246 3.30 5.35 -14.71
N VAL A 247 2.23 4.58 -14.93
CA VAL A 247 1.51 3.85 -13.89
C VAL A 247 2.39 2.68 -13.40
N THR A 248 2.54 2.53 -12.09
CA THR A 248 3.34 1.46 -11.48
C THR A 248 2.54 0.53 -10.58
N GLU A 249 1.40 0.99 -10.08
CA GLU A 249 0.48 0.20 -9.28
C GLU A 249 -0.94 0.76 -9.46
N VAL A 250 -1.95 -0.10 -9.38
CA VAL A 250 -3.36 0.28 -9.40
C VAL A 250 -4.08 -0.27 -8.19
N PHE A 251 -5.11 0.44 -7.74
CA PHE A 251 -6.00 0.02 -6.66
C PHE A 251 -7.43 -0.07 -7.15
N PHE A 252 -8.07 -1.19 -6.85
CA PHE A 252 -9.44 -1.46 -7.23
C PHE A 252 -10.19 -2.24 -6.16
N ARG A 253 -11.51 -2.09 -6.16
CA ARG A 253 -12.45 -2.86 -5.34
C ARG A 253 -13.82 -2.82 -6.00
N VAL A 254 -14.61 -3.87 -5.83
CA VAL A 254 -16.00 -3.88 -6.32
C VAL A 254 -16.90 -3.15 -5.31
N PRO A 255 -17.51 -2.00 -5.66
CA PRO A 255 -18.37 -1.28 -4.71
C PRO A 255 -19.65 -2.06 -4.38
N PRO A 256 -20.25 -1.86 -3.19
CA PRO A 256 -19.80 -0.95 -2.12
C PRO A 256 -18.78 -1.58 -1.14
N ASP A 257 -18.79 -2.91 -1.00
CA ASP A 257 -18.15 -3.60 0.13
C ASP A 257 -17.07 -4.62 -0.30
N GLY A 258 -16.65 -4.61 -1.57
CA GLY A 258 -15.60 -5.49 -2.07
C GLY A 258 -14.24 -5.21 -1.42
N ALA A 259 -13.39 -6.23 -1.39
CA ALA A 259 -12.05 -6.12 -0.81
C ALA A 259 -11.17 -5.20 -1.65
N GLU A 260 -10.35 -4.38 -0.99
CA GLU A 260 -9.32 -3.59 -1.66
C GLU A 260 -8.24 -4.54 -2.20
N THR A 261 -7.97 -4.43 -3.50
CA THR A 261 -6.92 -5.17 -4.19
C THR A 261 -5.96 -4.17 -4.85
N SER A 262 -4.66 -4.47 -4.83
CA SER A 262 -3.67 -3.73 -5.60
C SER A 262 -2.86 -4.65 -6.51
N ALA A 263 -2.39 -4.09 -7.62
CA ALA A 263 -1.59 -4.82 -8.60
C ALA A 263 -0.49 -3.92 -9.18
N ASN A 264 0.73 -4.46 -9.29
CA ASN A 264 1.84 -3.78 -9.94
C ASN A 264 1.63 -3.76 -11.46
N VAL A 265 2.03 -2.65 -12.09
CA VAL A 265 1.81 -2.40 -13.52
C VAL A 265 3.12 -2.05 -14.22
N ARG A 266 3.41 -2.77 -15.30
CA ARG A 266 4.50 -2.54 -16.26
C ARG A 266 3.92 -2.21 -17.63
N ASP A 267 2.88 -2.93 -18.05
CA ASP A 267 2.04 -2.64 -19.20
C ASP A 267 0.65 -2.20 -18.71
N PRO A 268 0.27 -0.91 -18.85
CA PRO A 268 -1.00 -0.39 -18.34
C PRO A 268 -2.27 -1.08 -18.86
N VAL A 269 -2.21 -1.71 -20.03
CA VAL A 269 -3.38 -2.40 -20.59
C VAL A 269 -3.34 -3.86 -20.12
N ALA A 270 -2.27 -4.58 -20.46
CA ALA A 270 -2.21 -6.03 -20.22
C ALA A 270 -2.20 -6.39 -18.72
N ASP A 271 -1.47 -5.65 -17.90
CA ASP A 271 -1.34 -5.99 -16.47
C ASP A 271 -2.61 -5.64 -15.69
N VAL A 272 -3.30 -4.56 -16.05
CA VAL A 272 -4.58 -4.19 -15.41
C VAL A 272 -5.67 -5.19 -15.77
N GLU A 273 -5.72 -5.64 -17.03
CA GLU A 273 -6.64 -6.70 -17.45
C GLU A 273 -6.34 -8.02 -16.72
N SER A 274 -5.07 -8.43 -16.68
CA SER A 274 -4.65 -9.64 -15.96
C SER A 274 -4.95 -9.56 -14.46
N ALA A 275 -4.81 -8.39 -13.84
CA ALA A 275 -5.12 -8.19 -12.42
C ALA A 275 -6.63 -8.38 -12.14
N PHE A 276 -7.49 -7.86 -13.01
CA PHE A 276 -8.94 -8.05 -12.91
C PHE A 276 -9.36 -9.52 -13.09
N ASP A 277 -8.74 -10.24 -14.04
CA ASP A 277 -9.02 -11.67 -14.24
C ASP A 277 -8.58 -12.49 -13.02
N SER A 278 -7.38 -12.21 -12.51
CA SER A 278 -6.85 -12.87 -11.30
C SER A 278 -7.74 -12.62 -10.08
N ALA A 279 -8.20 -11.38 -9.88
CA ALA A 279 -9.11 -11.04 -8.79
C ALA A 279 -10.48 -11.70 -8.96
N ALA A 280 -10.99 -11.81 -10.20
CA ALA A 280 -12.24 -12.51 -10.46
C ALA A 280 -12.16 -14.01 -10.15
N ASP A 281 -11.03 -14.65 -10.46
CA ASP A 281 -10.83 -16.06 -10.18
C ASP A 281 -10.63 -16.32 -8.67
N ALA A 282 -9.99 -15.40 -7.96
CA ALA A 282 -9.92 -15.42 -6.51
C ALA A 282 -11.32 -15.29 -5.86
N ALA A 283 -12.12 -14.32 -6.31
CA ALA A 283 -13.48 -14.13 -5.82
C ALA A 283 -14.38 -15.35 -6.12
N GLU A 284 -14.24 -15.95 -7.30
CA GLU A 284 -14.98 -17.16 -7.66
C GLU A 284 -14.53 -18.39 -6.83
N THR A 285 -13.25 -18.47 -6.47
CA THR A 285 -12.76 -19.51 -5.55
C THR A 285 -13.37 -19.34 -4.16
N LEU A 286 -13.39 -18.11 -3.64
CA LEU A 286 -14.07 -17.80 -2.37
C LEU A 286 -15.56 -18.17 -2.43
N ALA A 287 -16.23 -17.91 -3.56
CA ALA A 287 -17.64 -18.26 -3.72
C ALA A 287 -17.93 -19.76 -3.61
N ARG A 288 -16.99 -20.62 -4.03
CA ARG A 288 -17.14 -22.09 -3.96
C ARG A 288 -16.76 -22.66 -2.60
N GLU A 289 -15.80 -22.04 -1.93
CA GLU A 289 -15.27 -22.51 -0.65
C GLU A 289 -16.07 -22.03 0.56
N ASP A 290 -16.79 -20.90 0.45
CA ASP A 290 -17.56 -20.35 1.56
C ASP A 290 -18.83 -21.17 1.85
N THR A 291 -18.97 -21.58 3.11
CA THR A 291 -20.14 -22.32 3.58
C THR A 291 -21.36 -21.43 3.84
N ASP A 292 -21.16 -20.12 3.99
CA ASP A 292 -22.24 -19.15 4.13
C ASP A 292 -22.76 -18.76 2.73
N ALA A 293 -24.03 -19.09 2.46
CA ALA A 293 -24.62 -18.87 1.14
C ALA A 293 -24.68 -17.40 0.73
N VAL A 294 -24.78 -16.45 1.68
CA VAL A 294 -24.82 -15.02 1.38
C VAL A 294 -23.43 -14.51 1.02
N ALA A 295 -22.40 -14.95 1.75
CA ALA A 295 -21.01 -14.65 1.45
C ALA A 295 -20.58 -15.26 0.10
N ALA A 296 -20.93 -16.52 -0.15
CA ALA A 296 -20.71 -17.20 -1.43
C ALA A 296 -21.34 -16.45 -2.61
N GLN A 297 -22.62 -16.06 -2.46
CA GLN A 297 -23.32 -15.29 -3.50
C GLN A 297 -22.68 -13.92 -3.74
N ARG A 298 -22.23 -13.22 -2.69
CA ARG A 298 -21.53 -11.93 -2.82
C ARG A 298 -20.23 -12.10 -3.61
N ALA A 299 -19.42 -13.09 -3.27
CA ALA A 299 -18.16 -13.37 -3.94
C ALA A 299 -18.36 -13.75 -5.42
N HIS A 300 -19.42 -14.49 -5.75
CA HIS A 300 -19.77 -14.79 -7.14
C HIS A 300 -20.17 -13.53 -7.93
N LEU A 301 -20.97 -12.63 -7.34
CA LEU A 301 -21.33 -11.36 -7.98
C LEU A 301 -20.10 -10.46 -8.18
N GLU A 302 -19.18 -10.45 -7.23
CA GLU A 302 -17.89 -9.76 -7.34
C GLU A 302 -17.06 -10.30 -8.51
N ALA A 303 -16.95 -11.63 -8.62
CA ALA A 303 -16.28 -12.28 -9.74
C ALA A 303 -16.91 -11.92 -11.10
N MET A 304 -18.24 -11.91 -11.19
CA MET A 304 -18.95 -11.48 -12.40
C MET A 304 -18.66 -10.02 -12.76
N ALA A 305 -18.68 -9.11 -11.78
CA ALA A 305 -18.41 -7.70 -12.00
C ALA A 305 -16.99 -7.45 -12.51
N LEU A 306 -16.00 -8.13 -11.94
CA LEU A 306 -14.59 -8.04 -12.36
C LEU A 306 -14.39 -8.56 -13.79
N ARG A 307 -15.01 -9.70 -14.15
CA ARG A 307 -14.98 -10.23 -15.54
C ARG A 307 -15.66 -9.29 -16.53
N ALA A 308 -16.70 -8.58 -16.09
CA ALA A 308 -17.37 -7.55 -16.89
C ALA A 308 -16.59 -6.22 -16.97
N ARG A 309 -15.36 -6.16 -16.42
CA ARG A 309 -14.50 -4.96 -16.39
C ARG A 309 -15.20 -3.76 -15.75
N CYS A 310 -15.84 -3.99 -14.61
CA CYS A 310 -16.57 -2.97 -13.87
C CYS A 310 -15.77 -1.69 -13.62
N GLY A 311 -16.48 -0.58 -13.40
CA GLY A 311 -15.93 0.65 -12.88
C GLY A 311 -15.52 0.47 -11.42
N CYS A 312 -14.35 -0.12 -11.18
CA CYS A 312 -13.90 -0.59 -9.88
C CYS A 312 -12.50 -0.07 -9.50
N LEU A 313 -11.79 0.58 -10.43
CA LEU A 313 -10.52 1.26 -10.15
C LEU A 313 -10.79 2.61 -9.50
N TYR A 314 -10.11 2.94 -8.42
CA TYR A 314 -10.31 4.21 -7.74
C TYR A 314 -9.01 4.95 -7.42
N ALA A 315 -7.86 4.32 -7.64
CA ALA A 315 -6.57 4.98 -7.53
C ALA A 315 -5.47 4.28 -8.34
N ALA A 316 -4.36 5.00 -8.52
CA ALA A 316 -3.15 4.47 -9.13
C ALA A 316 -1.90 5.14 -8.52
N VAL A 317 -0.78 4.44 -8.49
CA VAL A 317 0.54 5.04 -8.26
C VAL A 317 1.15 5.38 -9.61
N VAL A 318 1.58 6.62 -9.77
CA VAL A 318 2.28 7.09 -10.98
C VAL A 318 3.66 7.59 -10.64
N ARG A 319 4.56 7.55 -11.63
CA ARG A 319 5.88 8.19 -11.58
C ARG A 319 5.96 9.30 -12.62
N ALA A 320 6.23 10.53 -12.18
CA ALA A 320 6.39 11.68 -13.07
C ALA A 320 7.11 12.85 -12.38
N PRO A 321 7.61 13.84 -13.14
CA PRO A 321 8.12 15.10 -12.60
C PRO A 321 7.07 15.85 -11.76
N ALA A 322 7.50 16.51 -10.68
CA ALA A 322 6.63 17.27 -9.78
C ALA A 322 5.72 18.27 -10.51
N ALA A 323 6.26 18.99 -11.51
CA ALA A 323 5.45 19.90 -12.33
C ALA A 323 4.32 19.17 -13.08
N ARG A 324 4.59 17.99 -13.65
CA ARG A 324 3.59 17.17 -14.38
C ARG A 324 2.54 16.55 -13.46
N LEU A 325 2.93 16.20 -12.23
CA LEU A 325 2.00 15.78 -11.18
C LEU A 325 1.07 16.92 -10.78
N LEU A 326 1.57 18.16 -10.69
CA LEU A 326 0.72 19.31 -10.44
C LEU A 326 -0.29 19.55 -11.58
N GLU A 327 0.09 19.32 -12.84
CA GLU A 327 -0.86 19.37 -13.97
C GLU A 327 -1.96 18.29 -13.87
N LEU A 328 -1.60 17.10 -13.36
CA LEU A 328 -2.53 15.99 -13.18
C LEU A 328 -3.67 16.35 -12.22
N THR A 329 -3.40 17.16 -11.20
CA THR A 329 -4.43 17.63 -10.24
C THR A 329 -5.55 18.45 -10.89
N ARG A 330 -5.34 18.97 -12.09
CA ARG A 330 -6.33 19.75 -12.84
C ARG A 330 -7.22 18.88 -13.75
N ARG A 331 -6.94 17.57 -13.85
CA ARG A 331 -7.80 16.65 -14.61
C ARG A 331 -9.05 16.33 -13.78
N GLY A 332 -10.23 16.52 -14.37
CA GLY A 332 -11.53 16.33 -13.68
C GLY A 332 -11.73 15.00 -12.94
N PRO A 333 -11.22 13.85 -13.45
CA PRO A 333 -11.35 12.58 -12.75
C PRO A 333 -10.40 12.40 -11.54
N VAL A 334 -9.47 13.34 -11.30
CA VAL A 334 -8.47 13.26 -10.22
C VAL A 334 -8.95 14.07 -9.02
N ARG A 335 -9.02 13.42 -7.85
CA ARG A 335 -9.40 14.06 -6.60
C ARG A 335 -8.19 14.60 -5.85
N THR A 336 -7.15 13.78 -5.70
CA THR A 336 -5.90 14.13 -5.01
C THR A 336 -4.70 13.47 -5.67
N VAL A 337 -3.55 14.12 -5.52
CA VAL A 337 -2.23 13.58 -5.88
C VAL A 337 -1.33 13.81 -4.68
N HIS A 338 -0.95 12.73 -3.99
CA HIS A 338 -0.06 12.80 -2.83
C HIS A 338 1.32 12.26 -3.23
N PRO A 339 2.32 13.16 -3.41
CA PRO A 339 3.67 12.73 -3.75
C PRO A 339 4.34 12.03 -2.55
N ALA A 340 5.10 10.97 -2.84
CA ALA A 340 6.03 10.39 -1.89
C ALA A 340 7.24 11.33 -1.70
N PRO A 341 7.95 11.24 -0.56
CA PRO A 341 9.19 11.99 -0.37
C PRO A 341 10.21 11.72 -1.50
N PRO A 342 10.96 12.75 -1.94
CA PRO A 342 11.94 12.59 -3.01
C PRO A 342 13.01 11.54 -2.67
N GLY A 343 13.39 10.73 -3.65
CA GLY A 343 14.36 9.65 -3.47
C GLY A 343 13.81 8.36 -2.87
N SER A 344 12.51 8.29 -2.54
CA SER A 344 11.88 7.06 -2.05
C SER A 344 11.81 5.99 -3.15
N SER A 345 12.14 4.75 -2.80
CA SER A 345 11.84 3.60 -3.66
C SER A 345 10.38 3.15 -3.45
N PRO A 346 9.72 2.55 -4.46
CA PRO A 346 8.36 2.03 -4.31
C PRO A 346 8.22 1.03 -3.15
N SER A 347 9.24 0.19 -2.94
CA SER A 347 9.25 -0.83 -1.89
C SER A 347 9.34 -0.25 -0.47
N ALA A 348 9.83 0.99 -0.31
CA ALA A 348 9.93 1.64 0.99
C ALA A 348 8.64 2.39 1.38
N VAL A 349 7.68 2.50 0.46
CA VAL A 349 6.48 3.32 0.61
C VAL A 349 5.23 2.43 0.59
N ARG A 350 4.39 2.58 1.61
CA ARG A 350 3.04 2.04 1.62
C ARG A 350 2.08 3.13 1.16
N PHE A 351 1.49 2.95 -0.01
CA PHE A 351 0.47 3.86 -0.53
C PHE A 351 -0.91 3.51 0.04
N VAL A 352 -1.66 4.52 0.47
CA VAL A 352 -3.04 4.40 0.93
C VAL A 352 -3.88 5.41 0.16
N PRO A 353 -4.65 4.97 -0.85
CA PRO A 353 -5.50 5.87 -1.61
C PRO A 353 -6.71 6.38 -0.82
N LEU A 354 -7.28 7.49 -1.28
CA LEU A 354 -8.55 8.02 -0.74
C LEU A 354 -9.73 7.35 -1.47
N ASP A 355 -10.58 6.63 -0.74
CA ASP A 355 -11.80 6.02 -1.30
C ASP A 355 -12.78 7.10 -1.82
N PRO A 356 -13.30 6.99 -3.06
CA PRO A 356 -14.31 7.87 -3.60
C PRO A 356 -15.57 8.00 -2.74
N ALA A 357 -15.96 6.95 -2.02
CA ALA A 357 -17.14 6.94 -1.15
C ALA A 357 -16.96 7.77 0.14
N ARG A 358 -15.72 8.17 0.46
CA ARG A 358 -15.42 8.96 1.66
C ARG A 358 -15.57 10.46 1.36
N SER A 359 -16.53 11.11 2.01
CA SER A 359 -16.76 12.57 1.92
C SER A 359 -15.91 13.38 2.90
#